data_AF-A0A6V7XA66-F1
#
_entry.id   AF-A0A6V7XA66-F1
#
_cell.length_a   1.000
_cell.length_b   1.000
_cell.length_c   1.000
_cell.angle_alpha   90.00
_cell.angle_beta   90.00
_cell.angle_gamma   90.00
#
_symmetry.space_group_name_H-M   'P 1'
#
loop_
_entity.id
_entity.type
_entity.pdbx_description
1 polymer ?
#
loop_
_entity_poly.entity_id
_entity_poly.type
_entity_poly.pdbx_seq_one_letter_code
_entity_poly.pdbx_strand_id
1 'polypeptide(L)'
;MRKQPKLFYLFSATIDASFENCLETAKHYVTNLTDIKQIKSLVEEEDLYLFGYFYDRGLQGNIVEYTLEQIGGEAKVGDYKIAAEKACAMPSEAIGPEPWQPWQCLDLTYIYTLLHYGYGLPDDRKINLVKKIRSMEVSWALGAGFHLLNSYHENKLKESREERQRQLKEALERDRQDLEARRKAIEEKEAATDKRLASLSTLVKIFHWFSDWMTHLLTSLNLIS
;
A
#
# COMPACT_ATOMS: atom_id res chain seq x y z
N MET A 1 -1.58 48.48 14.26
CA MET A 1 -1.38 48.48 12.79
C MET A 1 -0.05 47.80 12.48
N ARG A 2 -0.07 46.52 12.09
CA ARG A 2 1.15 45.79 11.68
C ARG A 2 1.51 46.22 10.26
N LYS A 3 2.67 46.85 10.09
CA LYS A 3 3.25 47.08 8.77
C LYS A 3 3.64 45.72 8.18
N GLN A 4 2.95 45.30 7.14
CA GLN A 4 3.36 44.19 6.27
C GLN A 4 4.73 44.54 5.65
N PRO A 5 5.73 43.65 5.68
CA PRO A 5 6.91 43.85 4.86
C PRO A 5 6.52 43.63 3.40
N LYS A 6 6.81 44.63 2.56
CA LYS A 6 6.65 44.52 1.10
C LYS A 6 7.52 43.36 0.64
N LEU A 7 6.90 42.28 0.18
CA LEU A 7 7.56 41.21 -0.55
C LEU A 7 7.99 41.80 -1.90
N PHE A 8 9.21 42.31 -1.95
CA PHE A 8 9.83 42.83 -3.17
C PHE A 8 10.20 41.61 -4.00
N TYR A 9 9.41 41.31 -5.04
CA TYR A 9 9.73 40.25 -5.99
C TYR A 9 11.12 40.52 -6.56
N LEU A 10 12.06 39.63 -6.26
CA LEU A 10 13.47 39.74 -6.63
C LEU A 10 13.68 39.13 -8.02
N PHE A 11 12.93 39.63 -9.01
CA PHE A 11 13.22 39.40 -10.42
C PHE A 11 13.72 40.73 -10.97
N SER A 12 15.05 40.89 -11.02
CA SER A 12 15.66 42.00 -11.75
C SER A 12 15.48 41.71 -13.23
N ALA A 13 14.41 42.23 -13.84
CA ALA A 13 14.19 42.09 -15.27
C ALA A 13 15.35 42.78 -16.03
N THR A 14 16.19 41.98 -16.69
CA THR A 14 17.18 42.49 -17.64
C THR A 14 16.48 42.81 -18.97
N ILE A 15 17.00 43.81 -19.68
CA ILE A 15 16.42 44.29 -20.94
C ILE A 15 16.68 43.29 -22.08
N ASP A 16 17.71 42.47 -21.92
CA ASP A 16 18.04 41.37 -22.82
C ASP A 16 17.38 40.09 -22.29
N ALA A 17 16.32 39.66 -22.97
CA ALA A 17 15.75 38.33 -22.81
C ALA A 17 16.74 37.32 -23.41
N SER A 18 17.58 36.73 -22.55
CA SER A 18 18.47 35.63 -22.93
C SER A 18 18.20 34.41 -22.06
N PHE A 19 18.47 33.24 -22.64
CA PHE A 19 18.36 31.98 -21.92
C PHE A 19 19.33 31.96 -20.72
N GLU A 20 20.54 32.49 -20.88
CA GLU A 20 21.58 32.51 -19.84
C GLU A 20 21.14 33.32 -18.61
N ASN A 21 20.60 34.52 -18.82
CA ASN A 21 20.13 35.39 -17.73
C ASN A 21 18.93 34.77 -17.01
N CYS A 22 18.00 34.18 -17.78
CA CYS A 22 16.85 33.47 -17.23
C CYS A 22 17.29 32.25 -16.42
N LEU A 23 18.26 31.48 -16.94
CA LEU A 23 18.82 30.29 -16.31
C LEU A 23 19.53 30.63 -15.02
N GLU A 24 20.37 31.67 -15.00
CA GLU A 24 21.05 32.11 -13.79
C GLU A 24 20.06 32.50 -12.68
N THR A 25 19.02 33.27 -13.05
CA THR A 25 17.97 33.68 -12.11
C THR A 25 17.18 32.47 -11.59
N ALA A 26 16.76 31.58 -12.49
CA ALA A 26 16.04 30.37 -12.12
C ALA A 26 16.90 29.45 -11.23
N LYS A 27 18.19 29.30 -11.55
CA LYS A 27 19.12 28.51 -10.74
C LYS A 27 19.25 29.09 -9.35
N HIS A 28 19.49 30.39 -9.22
CA HIS A 28 19.55 31.04 -7.91
C HIS A 28 18.28 30.77 -7.09
N TYR A 29 17.10 30.87 -7.71
CA TYR A 29 15.86 30.55 -7.04
C TYR A 29 15.80 29.08 -6.60
N VAL A 30 15.97 28.14 -7.52
CA VAL A 30 15.85 26.69 -7.27
C VAL A 30 16.93 26.19 -6.30
N THR A 31 18.18 26.59 -6.44
CA THR A 31 19.29 26.02 -5.66
C THR A 31 19.59 26.78 -4.37
N ASN A 32 19.34 28.09 -4.31
CA ASN A 32 19.75 28.91 -3.17
C ASN A 32 18.57 29.40 -2.32
N LEU A 33 17.39 29.58 -2.91
CA LEU A 33 16.21 30.08 -2.20
C LEU A 33 15.22 28.98 -1.82
N THR A 34 15.26 27.84 -2.51
CA THR A 34 14.40 26.69 -2.18
C THR A 34 15.23 25.54 -1.61
N ASP A 35 14.66 24.82 -0.64
CA ASP A 35 15.28 23.63 -0.03
C ASP A 35 15.03 22.35 -0.87
N ILE A 36 15.10 22.44 -2.20
CA ILE A 36 14.88 21.29 -3.08
C ILE A 36 16.04 20.31 -2.92
N LYS A 37 15.70 19.07 -2.62
CA LYS A 37 16.67 17.97 -2.48
C LYS A 37 16.74 17.16 -3.75
N GLN A 38 17.96 16.84 -4.15
CA GLN A 38 18.21 15.88 -5.23
C GLN A 38 17.74 14.49 -4.81
N ILE A 39 17.17 13.76 -5.76
CA ILE A 39 16.59 12.43 -5.52
C ILE A 39 17.37 11.42 -6.36
N LYS A 40 18.40 10.81 -5.75
CA LYS A 40 19.34 9.93 -6.45
C LYS A 40 18.67 8.77 -7.21
N SER A 41 17.59 8.20 -6.66
CA SER A 41 16.87 7.09 -7.31
C SER A 41 16.24 7.50 -8.65
N LEU A 42 15.87 8.77 -8.83
CA LEU A 42 15.29 9.25 -10.09
C LEU A 42 16.33 9.34 -11.22
N VAL A 43 17.62 9.30 -10.89
CA VAL A 43 18.71 9.43 -11.88
C VAL A 43 18.91 8.13 -12.65
N GLU A 44 18.81 6.96 -12.00
CA GLU A 44 19.34 5.70 -12.56
C GLU A 44 18.28 4.60 -12.77
N GLU A 45 17.21 4.53 -11.97
CA GLU A 45 16.49 3.24 -11.83
C GLU A 45 15.02 3.25 -12.30
N GLU A 46 14.35 4.39 -12.36
CA GLU A 46 12.87 4.44 -12.47
C GLU A 46 12.38 5.01 -13.81
N ASP A 47 11.18 4.63 -14.26
CA ASP A 47 10.53 5.38 -15.34
C ASP A 47 9.92 6.68 -14.79
N LEU A 48 10.37 7.84 -15.28
CA LEU A 48 9.81 9.13 -14.87
C LEU A 48 8.63 9.51 -15.77
N TYR A 49 7.46 9.70 -15.16
CA TYR A 49 6.27 10.24 -15.83
C TYR A 49 5.97 11.65 -15.29
N LEU A 50 5.93 12.63 -16.19
CA LEU A 50 5.66 14.03 -15.86
C LEU A 50 4.31 14.41 -16.47
N PHE A 51 3.42 14.91 -15.61
CA PHE A 51 2.04 15.26 -15.93
C PHE A 51 1.80 16.77 -15.76
N GLY A 52 0.60 17.20 -16.15
CA GLY A 52 0.12 18.56 -15.90
C GLY A 52 1.00 19.60 -16.58
N TYR A 53 1.49 20.57 -15.81
CA TYR A 53 2.21 21.72 -16.36
C TYR A 53 3.48 21.33 -17.14
N PHE A 54 4.18 20.28 -16.73
CA PHE A 54 5.32 19.75 -17.48
C PHE A 54 4.89 19.32 -18.89
N TYR A 55 3.82 18.52 -19.01
CA TYR A 55 3.28 18.09 -20.28
C TYR A 55 2.78 19.28 -21.12
N ASP A 56 2.00 20.18 -20.53
CA ASP A 56 1.40 21.30 -21.26
C ASP A 56 2.49 22.23 -21.85
N ARG A 57 3.54 22.53 -21.08
CA ARG A 57 4.71 23.29 -21.57
C ARG A 57 5.56 22.50 -22.56
N GLY A 58 5.71 21.18 -22.37
CA GLY A 58 6.43 20.33 -23.31
C GLY A 58 5.75 20.25 -24.67
N LEU A 59 4.42 20.16 -24.71
CA LEU A 59 3.63 20.21 -25.93
C LEU A 59 3.80 21.56 -26.65
N GLN A 60 3.64 22.67 -25.91
CA GLN A 60 3.77 24.02 -26.46
C GLN A 60 5.20 24.38 -26.87
N GLY A 61 6.19 23.76 -26.22
CA GLY A 61 7.61 23.85 -26.58
C GLY A 61 8.01 22.92 -27.72
N ASN A 62 7.06 22.18 -28.32
CA ASN A 62 7.30 21.16 -29.35
C ASN A 62 8.32 20.10 -28.93
N ILE A 63 8.35 19.75 -27.64
CA ILE A 63 9.16 18.63 -27.10
C ILE A 63 8.46 17.31 -27.39
N VAL A 64 7.13 17.29 -27.30
CA VAL A 64 6.29 16.17 -27.70
C VAL A 64 5.24 16.63 -28.71
N GLU A 65 4.86 15.74 -29.61
CA GLU A 65 3.89 16.03 -30.65
C GLU A 65 2.45 16.03 -30.11
N TYR A 66 1.62 16.89 -30.70
CA TYR A 66 0.19 16.85 -30.47
C TYR A 66 -0.44 15.64 -31.17
N THR A 67 -1.19 14.85 -30.41
CA THR A 67 -2.03 13.77 -30.94
C THR A 67 -3.47 13.97 -30.50
N LEU A 68 -4.44 13.50 -31.30
CA LEU A 68 -5.87 13.59 -30.96
C LEU A 68 -6.19 12.91 -29.62
N GLU A 69 -5.47 11.82 -29.32
CA GLU A 69 -5.63 11.06 -28.08
C GLU A 69 -4.90 11.70 -26.89
N GLN A 70 -4.06 12.71 -27.16
CA GLN A 70 -3.24 13.44 -26.18
C GLN A 70 -2.45 12.50 -25.27
N ILE A 71 -1.89 11.42 -25.80
CA ILE A 71 -1.18 10.43 -24.98
C ILE A 71 0.08 11.05 -24.38
N GLY A 72 0.84 11.75 -25.22
CA GLY A 72 2.16 12.30 -24.92
C GLY A 72 3.27 11.49 -25.58
N GLY A 73 4.48 11.54 -25.02
CA GLY A 73 5.66 10.91 -25.61
C GLY A 73 6.91 10.88 -24.72
N GLU A 74 7.91 10.11 -25.16
CA GLU A 74 9.25 10.10 -24.56
C GLU A 74 9.98 11.40 -24.95
N ALA A 75 10.69 11.98 -24.00
CA ALA A 75 11.57 13.12 -24.16
C ALA A 75 12.79 12.96 -23.24
N LYS A 76 13.71 13.92 -23.29
CA LYS A 76 14.84 14.04 -22.38
C LYS A 76 14.77 15.36 -21.61
N VAL A 77 15.41 15.40 -20.45
CA VAL A 77 15.54 16.64 -19.65
C VAL A 77 16.17 17.76 -20.49
N GLY A 78 17.20 17.44 -21.29
CA GLY A 78 17.86 18.39 -22.19
C GLY A 78 16.96 18.94 -23.29
N ASP A 79 15.84 18.28 -23.64
CA ASP A 79 14.92 18.81 -24.64
C ASP A 79 14.20 20.07 -24.14
N TYR A 80 13.97 20.19 -22.82
CA TYR A 80 13.48 21.44 -22.22
C TYR A 80 14.50 22.56 -22.34
N LYS A 81 15.79 22.28 -22.22
CA LYS A 81 16.86 23.27 -22.41
C LYS A 81 16.83 23.81 -23.84
N ILE A 82 16.79 22.91 -24.82
CA ILE A 82 16.75 23.28 -26.25
C ILE A 82 15.48 24.08 -26.56
N ALA A 83 14.34 23.67 -26.00
CA ALA A 83 13.08 24.40 -26.17
C ALA A 83 13.13 25.79 -25.51
N ALA A 84 13.76 25.91 -24.34
CA ALA A 84 13.94 27.18 -23.63
C ALA A 84 14.85 28.13 -24.41
N GLU A 85 16.00 27.66 -24.92
CA GLU A 85 16.91 28.44 -25.77
C GLU A 85 16.18 29.02 -26.99
N LYS A 86 15.36 28.20 -27.67
CA LYS A 86 14.53 28.65 -28.80
C LYS A 86 13.48 29.68 -28.39
N ALA A 87 12.82 29.47 -27.26
CA ALA A 87 11.78 30.38 -26.77
C ALA A 87 12.36 31.73 -26.32
N CYS A 88 13.53 31.73 -25.70
CA CYS A 88 14.20 32.96 -25.25
C CYS A 88 14.81 33.76 -26.41
N ALA A 89 15.15 33.10 -27.52
CA ALA A 89 15.61 33.78 -28.74
C ALA A 89 14.46 34.32 -29.62
N MET A 90 13.20 34.11 -29.24
CA MET A 90 12.05 34.55 -30.02
C MET A 90 11.90 36.08 -29.95
N PRO A 91 11.79 36.77 -31.09
CA PRO A 91 11.56 38.21 -31.09
C PRO A 91 10.14 38.52 -30.60
N SER A 92 9.97 39.68 -29.96
CA SER A 92 8.69 40.11 -29.38
C SER A 92 7.54 40.10 -30.39
N GLU A 93 7.82 40.38 -31.67
CA GLU A 93 6.83 40.39 -32.76
C GLU A 93 6.37 38.98 -33.17
N ALA A 94 7.14 37.95 -32.84
CA ALA A 94 6.79 36.54 -33.10
C ALA A 94 5.99 35.91 -31.94
N ILE A 95 5.86 36.61 -30.81
CA ILE A 95 4.99 36.19 -29.71
C ILE A 95 3.54 36.36 -30.17
N GLY A 96 2.83 35.25 -30.33
CA GLY A 96 1.43 35.27 -30.74
C GLY A 96 0.47 35.68 -29.62
N PRO A 97 -0.85 35.58 -29.87
CA PRO A 97 -1.88 36.12 -28.99
C PRO A 97 -2.15 35.24 -27.76
N GLU A 98 -1.57 34.06 -27.70
CA GLU A 98 -1.88 33.09 -26.66
C GLU A 98 -1.30 33.53 -25.30
N PRO A 99 -2.08 33.49 -24.19
CA PRO A 99 -1.63 34.02 -22.89
C PRO A 99 -0.35 33.39 -22.34
N TRP A 100 0.00 32.17 -22.78
CA TRP A 100 1.18 31.44 -22.34
C TRP A 100 2.46 31.81 -23.10
N GLN A 101 2.36 32.31 -24.34
CA GLN A 101 3.52 32.55 -25.20
C GLN A 101 4.51 33.58 -24.63
N PRO A 102 4.09 34.70 -24.02
CA PRO A 102 5.01 35.64 -23.38
C PRO A 102 5.84 35.05 -22.25
N TRP A 103 5.37 33.96 -21.62
CA TRP A 103 6.01 33.32 -20.47
C TRP A 103 6.83 32.09 -20.86
N GLN A 104 6.80 31.69 -22.13
CA GLN A 104 7.37 30.42 -22.60
C GLN A 104 8.87 30.29 -22.30
N CYS A 105 9.66 31.35 -22.50
CA CYS A 105 11.08 31.37 -22.15
C CYS A 105 11.30 31.10 -20.65
N LEU A 106 10.56 31.81 -19.78
CA LEU A 106 10.66 31.65 -18.33
C LEU A 106 10.22 30.26 -17.87
N ASP A 107 9.06 29.81 -18.35
CA ASP A 107 8.48 28.52 -17.97
C ASP A 107 9.39 27.34 -18.33
N LEU A 108 9.87 27.31 -19.58
CA LEU A 108 10.75 26.23 -20.04
C LEU A 108 12.10 26.26 -19.33
N THR A 109 12.67 27.45 -19.13
CA THR A 109 13.92 27.62 -18.38
C THR A 109 13.77 27.17 -16.93
N TYR A 110 12.66 27.53 -16.28
CA TYR A 110 12.37 27.10 -14.92
C TYR A 110 12.19 25.58 -14.82
N ILE A 111 11.44 24.98 -15.74
CA ILE A 111 11.26 23.51 -15.79
C ILE A 111 12.60 22.81 -15.97
N TYR A 112 13.41 23.23 -16.95
CA TYR A 112 14.74 22.66 -17.15
C TYR A 112 15.59 22.81 -15.88
N THR A 113 15.57 23.98 -15.25
CA THR A 113 16.34 24.25 -14.04
C THR A 113 15.91 23.35 -12.88
N LEU A 114 14.61 23.20 -12.68
CA LEU A 114 14.04 22.35 -11.64
C LEU A 114 14.44 20.88 -11.84
N LEU A 115 14.34 20.38 -13.06
CA LEU A 115 14.69 18.98 -13.37
C LEU A 115 16.20 18.73 -13.25
N HIS A 116 17.02 19.57 -13.89
CA HIS A 116 18.45 19.37 -13.97
C HIS A 116 19.18 19.77 -12.69
N TYR A 117 19.01 21.01 -12.21
CA TYR A 117 19.73 21.53 -11.05
C TYR A 117 19.01 21.24 -9.73
N GLY A 118 17.68 21.23 -9.72
CA GLY A 118 16.89 20.94 -8.52
C GLY A 118 16.89 19.45 -8.18
N TYR A 119 16.33 18.62 -9.06
CA TYR A 119 16.24 17.17 -8.83
C TYR A 119 17.53 16.41 -9.15
N GLY A 120 18.47 17.04 -9.85
CA GLY A 120 19.78 16.44 -10.19
C GLY A 120 19.73 15.49 -11.38
N LEU A 121 18.76 15.64 -12.29
CA LEU A 121 18.62 14.77 -13.45
C LEU A 121 19.58 15.22 -14.58
N PRO A 122 20.39 14.32 -15.16
CA PRO A 122 21.27 14.69 -16.26
C PRO A 122 20.46 14.98 -17.54
N ASP A 123 21.05 15.72 -18.49
CA ASP A 123 20.34 16.15 -19.72
C ASP A 123 19.85 14.99 -20.57
N ASP A 124 20.57 13.87 -20.58
CA ASP A 124 20.22 12.66 -21.33
C ASP A 124 19.17 11.79 -20.62
N ARG A 125 18.78 12.16 -19.39
CA ARG A 125 17.75 11.46 -18.63
C ARG A 125 16.44 11.45 -19.39
N LYS A 126 15.99 10.24 -19.72
CA LYS A 126 14.67 9.99 -20.34
C LYS A 126 13.55 10.35 -19.38
N ILE A 127 12.49 10.96 -19.89
CA ILE A 127 11.27 11.33 -19.19
C ILE A 127 10.07 11.07 -20.12
N ASN A 128 8.93 10.74 -19.55
CA ASN A 128 7.69 10.54 -20.28
C ASN A 128 6.75 11.71 -20.00
N LEU A 129 6.56 12.59 -20.97
CA LEU A 129 5.58 13.67 -20.86
C LEU A 129 4.23 13.13 -21.26
N VAL A 130 3.30 13.04 -20.32
CA VAL A 130 2.02 12.34 -20.52
C VAL A 130 0.84 13.15 -20.00
N LYS A 131 -0.26 13.17 -20.76
CA LYS A 131 -1.55 13.71 -20.27
C LYS A 131 -2.40 12.63 -19.64
N LYS A 132 -2.43 11.44 -20.26
CA LYS A 132 -3.32 10.34 -19.93
C LYS A 132 -2.57 9.02 -19.92
N ILE A 133 -2.96 8.14 -19.00
CA ILE A 133 -2.54 6.73 -18.99
C ILE A 133 -3.78 5.89 -19.26
N ARG A 134 -3.75 5.07 -20.32
CA ARG A 134 -4.88 4.21 -20.73
C ARG A 134 -6.20 5.01 -20.82
N SER A 135 -6.14 6.16 -21.49
CA SER A 135 -7.26 7.09 -21.69
C SER A 135 -7.84 7.72 -20.42
N MET A 136 -7.16 7.58 -19.28
CA MET A 136 -7.53 8.22 -18.02
C MET A 136 -6.55 9.33 -17.65
N GLU A 137 -7.07 10.48 -17.24
CA GLU A 137 -6.24 11.51 -16.62
C GLU A 137 -5.82 11.04 -15.22
N VAL A 138 -4.51 11.15 -14.96
CA VAL A 138 -3.96 10.80 -13.65
C VAL A 138 -4.07 12.03 -12.76
N SER A 139 -4.68 11.85 -11.59
CA SER A 139 -4.79 12.91 -10.59
C SER A 139 -4.55 12.34 -9.19
N TRP A 140 -4.15 13.22 -8.27
CA TRP A 140 -4.01 12.88 -6.86
C TRP A 140 -5.34 12.34 -6.27
N ALA A 141 -6.49 12.86 -6.74
CA ALA A 141 -7.80 12.46 -6.27
C ALA A 141 -8.11 11.00 -6.60
N LEU A 142 -7.70 10.53 -7.78
CA LEU A 142 -7.83 9.12 -8.18
C LEU A 142 -7.04 8.19 -7.23
N GLY A 143 -5.79 8.56 -6.91
CA GLY A 143 -4.96 7.81 -5.98
C GLY A 143 -5.54 7.76 -4.56
N ALA A 144 -6.06 8.89 -4.07
CA ALA A 144 -6.72 8.96 -2.77
C ALA A 144 -7.99 8.09 -2.72
N GLY A 145 -8.83 8.13 -3.76
CA GLY A 145 -10.02 7.29 -3.87
C GLY A 145 -9.67 5.79 -3.90
N PHE A 146 -8.64 5.42 -4.66
CA PHE A 146 -8.15 4.04 -4.69
C PHE A 146 -7.67 3.57 -3.32
N HIS A 147 -6.88 4.38 -2.61
CA HIS A 147 -6.40 4.06 -1.26
C HIS A 147 -7.57 3.85 -0.28
N LEU A 148 -8.58 4.72 -0.33
CA LEU A 148 -9.77 4.61 0.52
C LEU A 148 -10.54 3.31 0.26
N LEU A 149 -10.78 2.98 -1.02
CA LEU A 149 -11.48 1.73 -1.37
C LEU A 149 -10.68 0.50 -0.97
N ASN A 150 -9.36 0.50 -1.22
CA ASN A 150 -8.50 -0.62 -0.88
C ASN A 150 -8.45 -0.86 0.63
N SER A 151 -8.23 0.20 1.42
CA SER A 151 -8.23 0.11 2.88
C SER A 151 -9.58 -0.36 3.44
N TYR A 152 -10.71 0.10 2.86
CA TYR A 152 -12.02 -0.40 3.23
C TYR A 152 -12.16 -1.91 2.96
N HIS A 153 -11.75 -2.38 1.77
CA HIS A 153 -11.81 -3.79 1.41
C HIS A 153 -10.91 -4.66 2.31
N GLU A 154 -9.69 -4.21 2.59
CA GLU A 154 -8.75 -4.92 3.47
C GLU A 154 -9.31 -5.04 4.89
N ASN A 155 -9.87 -3.96 5.44
CA ASN A 155 -10.49 -3.97 6.77
C ASN A 155 -11.67 -4.93 6.82
N LYS A 156 -12.55 -4.91 5.82
CA LYS A 156 -13.70 -5.83 5.74
C LYS A 156 -13.26 -7.30 5.64
N LEU A 157 -12.20 -7.59 4.90
CA LEU A 157 -11.63 -8.94 4.82
C LEU A 157 -11.01 -9.38 6.16
N LYS A 158 -10.35 -8.46 6.86
CA LYS A 158 -9.78 -8.71 8.18
C LYS A 158 -10.86 -9.02 9.21
N GLU A 159 -11.92 -8.21 9.26
CA GLU A 159 -13.09 -8.44 10.13
C GLU A 159 -13.72 -9.83 9.87
N SER A 160 -13.95 -10.19 8.59
CA SER A 160 -14.48 -11.51 8.22
C SER A 160 -13.57 -12.68 8.60
N ARG A 161 -12.25 -12.49 8.57
CA ARG A 161 -11.28 -13.52 9.01
C ARG A 161 -11.28 -13.67 10.53
N GLU A 162 -11.30 -12.56 11.26
CA GLU A 162 -11.34 -12.53 12.73
C GLU A 162 -12.64 -13.16 13.27
N GLU A 163 -13.78 -12.87 12.63
CA GLU A 163 -15.06 -13.49 12.98
C GLU A 163 -15.03 -15.01 12.77
N ARG A 164 -14.56 -15.49 11.61
CA ARG A 164 -14.42 -16.92 11.34
C ARG A 164 -13.47 -17.61 12.32
N GLN A 165 -12.36 -16.97 12.66
CA GLN A 165 -11.44 -17.50 13.67
C GLN A 165 -12.07 -17.59 15.05
N ARG A 166 -12.88 -16.60 15.44
CA ARG A 166 -13.62 -16.62 16.71
C ARG A 166 -14.63 -17.76 16.73
N GLN A 167 -15.46 -17.88 15.69
CA GLN A 167 -16.44 -18.95 15.55
C GLN A 167 -15.79 -20.34 15.58
N LEU A 168 -14.65 -20.51 14.89
CA LEU A 168 -13.89 -21.76 14.90
C LEU A 168 -13.35 -22.08 16.30
N LYS A 169 -12.80 -21.10 17.00
CA LYS A 169 -12.33 -21.27 18.39
C LYS A 169 -13.46 -21.66 19.33
N GLU A 170 -14.62 -21.02 19.20
CA GLU A 170 -15.82 -21.35 20.00
C GLU A 170 -16.38 -22.74 19.67
N ALA A 171 -16.34 -23.17 18.41
CA ALA A 171 -16.72 -24.52 18.02
C ALA A 171 -15.75 -25.57 18.60
N LEU A 172 -14.45 -25.35 18.44
CA LEU A 172 -13.41 -26.23 18.99
C LEU A 172 -13.49 -26.34 20.53
N GLU A 173 -13.79 -25.24 21.21
CA GLU A 173 -13.96 -25.22 22.66
C GLU A 173 -15.20 -26.02 23.10
N ARG A 174 -16.33 -25.89 22.38
CA ARG A 174 -17.52 -26.70 22.64
C ARG A 174 -17.27 -28.18 22.40
N ASP A 175 -16.60 -28.53 21.31
CA ASP A 175 -16.25 -29.92 21.01
C ASP A 175 -15.32 -30.50 22.08
N ARG A 176 -14.35 -29.72 22.58
CA ARG A 176 -13.49 -30.12 23.70
C ARG A 176 -14.31 -30.41 24.96
N GLN A 177 -15.24 -29.53 25.31
CA GLN A 177 -16.09 -29.70 26.50
C GLN A 177 -17.02 -30.92 26.37
N ASP A 178 -17.59 -31.17 25.20
CA ASP A 178 -18.40 -32.37 24.93
C ASP A 178 -17.57 -33.64 25.07
N LEU A 179 -16.35 -33.67 24.52
CA LEU A 179 -15.43 -34.80 24.66
C LEU A 179 -15.05 -35.06 26.12
N GLU A 180 -14.77 -34.01 26.89
CA GLU A 180 -14.48 -34.13 28.33
C GLU A 180 -15.68 -34.65 29.12
N ALA A 181 -16.90 -34.19 28.80
CA ALA A 181 -18.13 -34.67 29.43
C ALA A 181 -18.38 -36.15 29.11
N ARG A 182 -18.21 -36.57 27.85
CA ARG A 182 -18.32 -37.97 27.43
C ARG A 182 -17.28 -38.85 28.13
N ARG A 183 -16.04 -38.37 28.25
CA ARG A 183 -14.97 -39.08 28.97
C ARG A 183 -15.36 -39.34 30.43
N LYS A 184 -15.84 -38.31 31.14
CA LYS A 184 -16.31 -38.45 32.54
C LYS A 184 -17.49 -39.42 32.67
N ALA A 185 -18.45 -39.35 31.74
CA ALA A 185 -19.60 -40.27 31.75
C ALA A 185 -19.20 -41.73 31.49
N ILE A 186 -18.16 -41.97 30.68
CA ILE A 186 -17.58 -43.31 30.50
C ILE A 186 -16.91 -43.78 31.80
N GLU A 187 -16.07 -42.95 32.43
CA GLU A 187 -15.41 -43.27 33.70
C GLU A 187 -16.42 -43.60 34.81
N GLU A 188 -17.53 -42.86 34.92
CA GLU A 188 -18.61 -43.15 35.88
C GLU A 188 -19.32 -44.48 35.61
N LYS A 189 -19.58 -44.80 34.34
CA LYS A 189 -20.18 -46.08 33.94
C LYS A 189 -19.26 -47.26 34.21
N GLU A 190 -17.97 -47.11 33.92
CA GLU A 190 -16.95 -48.12 34.23
C GLU A 190 -16.89 -48.37 35.74
N ALA A 191 -16.79 -47.32 36.56
CA ALA A 191 -16.78 -47.43 38.02
C ALA A 191 -18.07 -48.09 38.59
N ALA A 192 -19.24 -47.80 38.01
CA ALA A 192 -20.50 -48.45 38.39
C ALA A 192 -20.53 -49.94 38.01
N THR A 193 -19.96 -50.28 36.85
CA THR A 193 -19.85 -51.66 36.36
C THR A 193 -18.89 -52.47 37.24
N ASP A 194 -17.75 -51.90 37.61
CA ASP A 194 -16.77 -52.51 38.52
C ASP A 194 -17.38 -52.81 39.90
N LYS A 195 -18.16 -51.87 40.46
CA LYS A 195 -18.89 -52.10 41.72
C LYS A 195 -19.88 -53.27 41.61
N ARG A 196 -20.61 -53.39 40.48
CA ARG A 196 -21.53 -54.52 40.24
C ARG A 196 -20.77 -55.84 40.14
N LEU A 197 -19.67 -55.88 39.40
CA LEU A 197 -18.81 -57.07 39.28
C LEU A 197 -18.25 -57.49 40.65
N ALA A 198 -17.80 -56.55 41.47
CA ALA A 198 -17.32 -56.82 42.83
C ALA A 198 -18.41 -57.40 43.75
N SER A 199 -19.65 -56.88 43.66
CA SER A 199 -20.81 -57.41 44.39
C SER A 199 -21.15 -58.84 43.95
N LEU A 200 -21.21 -59.10 42.64
CA LEU A 200 -21.42 -60.44 42.08
C LEU A 200 -20.32 -61.41 42.51
N SER A 201 -19.05 -61.00 42.46
CA SER A 201 -17.92 -61.80 42.93
C SER A 201 -18.06 -62.16 44.41
N THR A 202 -18.51 -61.22 45.23
CA THR A 202 -18.76 -61.45 46.67
C THR A 202 -19.89 -62.45 46.89
N LEU A 203 -21.00 -62.33 46.15
CA LEU A 203 -22.11 -63.29 46.18
C LEU A 203 -21.68 -64.69 45.75
N VAL A 204 -20.86 -64.81 44.70
CA VAL A 204 -20.29 -66.10 44.26
C VAL A 204 -19.43 -66.73 45.36
N LYS A 205 -18.60 -65.93 46.05
CA LYS A 205 -17.81 -66.42 47.20
C LYS A 205 -18.69 -66.90 48.35
N ILE A 206 -19.77 -66.18 48.67
CA ILE A 206 -20.74 -66.60 49.70
C ILE A 206 -21.44 -67.89 49.29
N PHE A 207 -21.83 -68.02 48.03
CA PHE A 207 -22.46 -69.23 47.51
C PHE A 207 -21.53 -70.44 47.58
N HIS A 208 -20.26 -70.29 47.20
CA HIS A 208 -19.24 -71.33 47.38
C HIS A 208 -19.06 -71.69 48.86
N TRP A 209 -18.92 -70.70 49.75
CA TRP A 209 -18.81 -70.95 51.19
C TRP A 209 -20.02 -71.71 51.76
N PHE A 210 -21.24 -71.34 51.35
CA PHE A 210 -22.46 -72.01 51.80
C PHE A 210 -22.58 -73.44 51.25
N SER A 211 -22.19 -73.65 49.99
CA SER A 211 -22.08 -74.98 49.38
C SER A 211 -21.10 -75.85 50.18
N ASP A 212 -19.89 -75.36 50.44
CA ASP A 212 -18.87 -76.09 51.20
C ASP A 212 -19.37 -76.43 52.62
N TRP A 213 -19.96 -75.45 53.32
CA TRP A 213 -20.55 -75.67 54.64
C TRP A 213 -21.66 -76.73 54.62
N MET A 214 -22.54 -76.69 53.63
CA MET A 214 -23.63 -77.66 53.47
C MET A 214 -23.10 -79.07 53.16
N THR A 215 -22.06 -79.19 52.31
CA THR A 215 -21.40 -80.48 52.07
C THR A 215 -20.75 -81.06 53.33
N HIS A 216 -20.13 -80.22 54.17
CA HIS A 216 -19.61 -80.62 55.49
C HIS A 216 -20.72 -81.02 56.48
N LEU A 217 -21.86 -80.32 56.47
CA LEU A 217 -23.00 -80.65 57.33
C LEU A 217 -23.63 -81.99 56.91
N LEU A 218 -23.82 -82.23 55.61
CA LEU A 218 -24.41 -83.45 55.07
C LEU A 218 -23.50 -84.68 55.24
N THR A 219 -22.18 -84.51 55.16
CA THR A 219 -21.20 -85.56 55.49
C THR A 219 -21.18 -85.85 57.01
N SER A 220 -21.26 -84.85 57.87
CA SER A 220 -21.32 -85.08 59.33
C SER A 220 -22.63 -85.73 59.82
N LEU A 221 -23.73 -85.56 59.07
CA LEU A 221 -25.02 -86.20 59.33
C LEU A 221 -25.20 -87.57 58.62
N ASN A 222 -24.17 -88.10 57.93
CA ASN A 222 -24.19 -89.39 57.20
C ASN A 222 -25.29 -89.52 56.13
N LEU A 223 -25.70 -88.42 55.50
CA LEU A 223 -26.80 -88.40 54.52
C LEU A 223 -26.34 -88.53 53.06
N ILE A 224 -25.04 -88.34 52.77
CA ILE A 224 -24.43 -88.50 51.44
C ILE A 224 -23.03 -89.10 51.64
N SER A 225 -22.67 -90.13 50.87
CA SER A 225 -21.35 -90.79 50.87
C SER A 225 -20.36 -90.11 49.92
#